data_AF-A0AA86VU18-F1
#
_entry.id   AF-A0AA86VU18-F1
#
_cell.length_a   1.000
_cell.length_b   1.000
_cell.length_c   1.000
_cell.angle_alpha   90.00
_cell.angle_beta   90.00
_cell.angle_gamma   90.00
#
_symmetry.space_group_name_H-M   'P 1'
#
loop_
_entity.id
_entity.type
_entity.pdbx_description
1 polymer ?
#
loop_
_entity_poly.entity_id
_entity_poly.type
_entity_poly.pdbx_seq_one_letter_code
_entity_poly.pdbx_strand_id
1 'polypeptide(L)'
;MEKALVGAPDFIRKVMMPTALGQGNALPVSAFTRNGDMMTGTTHFYKRGIAVSVPTWQADTCIQCMQCAIVCPHAVIRPYLATEEEIKDSPIKFLDSKNPTAAKYGKFKFAIQASPLDCTGCGVCVKVCPTAAKGTLAMHNIEKVEHAEYNKQIFLDDHVSYKADGFSLDDREKAIAFRMPHFEFHGACAGCGETAYITQFTRLFGQKMIIANATGCSSIYGFSFPYSPYNTDKNGHGPAWANSLFEDNAEFGYGMVVAISQRRDKVKEIAARVAKNAECPEELKKAIANWLERAHEIEGSEITGNILRAMINQQTCDCPDIKFLQAQENQELLRKPVMVIQGGDGWAYDIGFGGLDHIMASGLDFTIMVIDTEVYSNTGGQKSKATPLGAVARFAAAGKRTDKKDIATIAMSYTNAYVASINMGATVVSEPTLILTNVYVIIALENQITVFMLIITYSINSAVHFFFTSSFK
;
A
#
# COMPACT_ATOMS: atom_id res chain seq x y z
N MET A 1 -5.28 -25.62 6.77
CA MET A 1 -3.91 -25.23 6.35
C MET A 1 -3.49 -25.90 5.04
N GLU A 2 -3.61 -27.22 4.86
CA GLU A 2 -3.17 -27.92 3.63
C GLU A 2 -3.72 -27.32 2.32
N LYS A 3 -4.99 -26.89 2.28
CA LYS A 3 -5.58 -26.24 1.10
C LYS A 3 -4.90 -24.93 0.70
N ALA A 4 -4.42 -24.14 1.66
CA ALA A 4 -3.76 -22.86 1.39
C ALA A 4 -2.34 -23.03 0.81
N LEU A 5 -1.79 -24.24 0.89
CA LEU A 5 -0.44 -24.58 0.39
C LEU A 5 -0.47 -25.31 -0.96
N VAL A 6 -1.66 -25.64 -1.48
CA VAL A 6 -1.81 -26.27 -2.80
C VAL A 6 -1.32 -25.29 -3.86
N GLY A 7 -0.33 -25.70 -4.66
CA GLY A 7 0.29 -24.83 -5.67
C GLY A 7 1.23 -23.76 -5.12
N ALA A 8 1.49 -23.73 -3.80
CA ALA A 8 2.37 -22.73 -3.21
C ALA A 8 3.82 -22.86 -3.70
N PRO A 9 4.53 -21.73 -3.92
CA PRO A 9 5.92 -21.74 -4.35
C PRO A 9 6.85 -22.50 -3.40
N ASP A 10 7.99 -22.95 -3.94
CA ASP A 10 8.99 -23.70 -3.18
C ASP A 10 9.47 -22.94 -1.94
N PHE A 11 9.65 -21.62 -2.03
CA PHE A 11 10.00 -20.79 -0.88
C PHE A 11 8.99 -20.93 0.27
N ILE A 12 7.69 -20.92 -0.04
CA ILE A 12 6.63 -21.08 0.96
C ILE A 12 6.75 -22.44 1.65
N ARG A 13 6.83 -23.52 0.86
CA ARG A 13 6.82 -24.89 1.38
C ARG A 13 8.12 -25.28 2.09
N LYS A 14 9.27 -24.83 1.59
CA LYS A 14 10.59 -25.28 2.03
C LYS A 14 11.29 -24.33 3.00
N VAL A 15 10.88 -23.05 3.07
CA VAL A 15 11.53 -22.04 3.92
C VAL A 15 10.54 -21.42 4.89
N MET A 16 9.46 -20.82 4.38
CA MET A 16 8.50 -20.10 5.22
C MET A 16 7.78 -21.03 6.21
N MET A 17 7.22 -22.14 5.73
CA MET A 17 6.45 -23.06 6.58
C MET A 17 7.30 -23.75 7.66
N PRO A 18 8.50 -24.29 7.36
CA PRO A 18 9.39 -24.79 8.42
C PRO A 18 9.75 -23.72 9.45
N THR A 19 10.02 -22.48 9.01
CA THR A 19 10.29 -21.37 9.93
C THR A 19 9.09 -21.06 10.82
N ALA A 20 7.88 -21.03 10.24
CA ALA A 20 6.63 -20.80 10.97
C ALA A 20 6.32 -21.91 12.00
N LEU A 21 6.82 -23.13 11.78
CA LEU A 21 6.69 -24.27 12.69
C LEU A 21 7.83 -24.35 13.73
N GLY A 22 8.68 -23.32 13.82
CA GLY A 22 9.81 -23.30 14.75
C GLY A 22 10.99 -24.19 14.32
N GLN A 23 11.02 -24.64 13.07
CA GLN A 23 12.05 -25.53 12.51
C GLN A 23 13.09 -24.77 11.67
N GLY A 24 13.14 -23.44 11.74
CA GLY A 24 14.04 -22.61 10.93
C GLY A 24 15.53 -22.94 11.09
N ASN A 25 15.96 -23.38 12.29
CA ASN A 25 17.35 -23.77 12.55
C ASN A 25 17.80 -25.03 11.80
N ALA A 26 16.87 -25.82 11.26
CA ALA A 26 17.18 -27.01 10.47
C ALA A 26 17.39 -26.70 8.98
N LEU A 27 17.12 -25.46 8.54
CA LEU A 27 17.30 -25.07 7.15
C LEU A 27 18.79 -24.99 6.80
N PRO A 28 19.25 -25.63 5.72
CA PRO A 28 20.64 -25.54 5.30
C PRO A 28 20.94 -24.14 4.75
N VAL A 29 22.22 -23.74 4.75
CA VAL A 29 22.66 -22.46 4.16
C VAL A 29 22.21 -22.31 2.68
N SER A 30 22.12 -23.42 1.96
CA SER A 30 21.65 -23.45 0.56
C SER A 30 20.15 -23.12 0.38
N ALA A 31 19.38 -23.01 1.46
CA ALA A 31 17.99 -22.59 1.42
C ALA A 31 17.81 -21.07 1.25
N PHE A 32 18.89 -20.30 1.38
CA PHE A 32 18.87 -18.83 1.36
C PHE A 32 19.57 -18.26 0.13
N THR A 33 19.08 -17.13 -0.34
CA THR A 33 19.72 -16.36 -1.40
C THR A 33 20.99 -15.68 -0.85
N ARG A 34 21.97 -15.43 -1.73
CA ARG A 34 23.25 -14.83 -1.32
C ARG A 34 23.09 -13.40 -0.77
N ASN A 35 22.13 -12.65 -1.31
CA ASN A 35 21.97 -11.23 -1.01
C ASN A 35 20.83 -10.96 0.00
N GLY A 36 20.21 -12.02 0.54
CA GLY A 36 19.10 -11.89 1.49
C GLY A 36 17.79 -11.41 0.87
N ASP A 37 17.69 -11.39 -0.46
CA ASP A 37 16.44 -11.13 -1.17
C ASP A 37 15.44 -12.28 -0.95
N MET A 38 14.17 -11.92 -0.87
CA MET A 38 13.09 -12.83 -0.49
C MET A 38 11.93 -12.71 -1.46
N MET A 39 11.20 -13.82 -1.62
CA MET A 39 9.90 -13.80 -2.28
C MET A 39 8.97 -12.76 -1.60
N THR A 40 8.26 -11.99 -2.41
CA THR A 40 7.24 -11.07 -1.93
C THR A 40 5.88 -11.77 -1.80
N GLY A 41 4.95 -11.21 -1.03
CA GLY A 41 3.56 -11.71 -0.92
C GLY A 41 3.43 -13.02 -0.12
N THR A 42 4.39 -13.34 0.74
CA THR A 42 4.42 -14.62 1.45
C THR A 42 3.38 -14.70 2.56
N THR A 43 2.94 -13.57 3.14
CA THR A 43 1.91 -13.56 4.18
C THR A 43 0.56 -14.10 3.69
N HIS A 44 0.29 -14.04 2.38
CA HIS A 44 -0.91 -14.58 1.76
C HIS A 44 -1.15 -16.06 2.10
N PHE A 45 -0.07 -16.82 2.24
CA PHE A 45 -0.09 -18.26 2.52
C PHE A 45 -0.17 -18.61 4.01
N TYR A 46 -0.03 -17.62 4.92
CA TYR A 46 0.17 -17.93 6.33
C TYR A 46 -1.11 -18.35 7.04
N LYS A 47 -2.24 -17.67 6.78
CA LYS A 47 -3.59 -17.99 7.31
C LYS A 47 -3.58 -18.33 8.82
N ARG A 48 -3.15 -17.36 9.64
CA ARG A 48 -2.77 -17.54 11.05
C ARG A 48 -3.90 -18.01 11.97
N GLY A 49 -5.15 -17.62 11.71
CA GLY A 49 -6.32 -18.01 12.50
C GLY A 49 -6.27 -17.56 13.96
N ILE A 50 -5.83 -16.33 14.25
CA ILE A 50 -5.60 -15.85 15.62
C ILE A 50 -6.76 -15.07 16.25
N ALA A 51 -7.77 -14.69 15.46
CA ALA A 51 -8.89 -13.89 15.97
C ALA A 51 -9.85 -14.76 16.79
N VAL A 52 -10.25 -14.29 17.97
CA VAL A 52 -11.35 -14.91 18.76
C VAL A 52 -12.71 -14.69 18.09
N SER A 53 -12.88 -13.55 17.42
CA SER A 53 -14.09 -13.21 16.71
C SER A 53 -13.78 -12.48 15.42
N VAL A 54 -14.62 -12.69 14.41
CA VAL A 54 -14.46 -12.11 13.06
C VAL A 54 -15.74 -11.40 12.64
N PRO A 55 -15.66 -10.31 11.85
CA PRO A 55 -16.84 -9.62 11.36
C PRO A 55 -17.55 -10.46 10.30
N THR A 56 -18.86 -10.62 10.43
CA THR A 56 -19.72 -11.18 9.38
C THR A 56 -20.60 -10.08 8.80
N TRP A 57 -20.93 -10.22 7.51
CA TRP A 57 -21.64 -9.19 6.75
C TRP A 57 -23.11 -9.55 6.51
N GLN A 58 -24.00 -8.57 6.67
CA GLN A 58 -25.40 -8.65 6.29
C GLN A 58 -25.70 -7.67 5.15
N ALA A 59 -26.18 -8.22 4.03
CA ALA A 59 -26.37 -7.47 2.80
C ALA A 59 -27.47 -6.40 2.93
N ASP A 60 -28.63 -6.76 3.49
CA ASP A 60 -29.85 -5.92 3.48
C ASP A 60 -29.61 -4.52 4.06
N THR A 61 -28.84 -4.45 5.14
CA THR A 61 -28.61 -3.20 5.87
C THR A 61 -27.37 -2.43 5.41
N CYS A 62 -26.55 -3.01 4.53
CA CYS A 62 -25.32 -2.40 4.02
C CYS A 62 -25.57 -1.24 3.04
N ILE A 63 -25.02 -0.06 3.32
CA ILE A 63 -25.15 1.12 2.45
C ILE A 63 -24.03 1.25 1.40
N GLN A 64 -23.16 0.25 1.29
CA GLN A 64 -22.06 0.22 0.32
C GLN A 64 -21.15 1.45 0.40
N CYS A 65 -20.71 1.81 1.61
CA CYS A 65 -19.80 2.93 1.85
C CYS A 65 -18.30 2.57 1.77
N MET A 66 -17.97 1.27 1.79
CA MET A 66 -16.59 0.73 1.83
C MET A 66 -15.72 1.15 3.02
N GLN A 67 -16.25 1.89 3.99
CA GLN A 67 -15.48 2.35 5.16
C GLN A 67 -14.81 1.18 5.88
N CYS A 68 -15.51 0.06 6.05
CA CYS A 68 -14.98 -1.15 6.69
C CYS A 68 -13.69 -1.68 6.03
N ALA A 69 -13.60 -1.61 4.70
CA ALA A 69 -12.43 -2.05 3.93
C ALA A 69 -11.31 -1.01 3.94
N ILE A 70 -11.66 0.28 3.91
CA ILE A 70 -10.68 1.39 3.93
C ILE A 70 -9.92 1.42 5.26
N VAL A 71 -10.63 1.24 6.38
CA VAL A 71 -10.02 1.33 7.72
C VAL A 71 -9.42 0.03 8.20
N CYS A 72 -9.57 -1.07 7.46
CA CYS A 72 -9.06 -2.36 7.90
C CYS A 72 -7.53 -2.32 7.92
N PRO A 73 -6.89 -2.45 9.10
CA PRO A 73 -5.45 -2.31 9.18
C PRO A 73 -4.72 -3.44 8.46
N HIS A 74 -5.31 -4.64 8.34
CA HIS A 74 -4.67 -5.84 7.77
C HIS A 74 -5.16 -6.20 6.36
N ALA A 75 -5.98 -5.36 5.72
CA ALA A 75 -6.62 -5.62 4.42
C ALA A 75 -7.44 -6.93 4.37
N VAL A 76 -8.04 -7.35 5.50
CA VAL A 76 -8.76 -8.63 5.64
C VAL A 76 -10.21 -8.59 5.22
N ILE A 77 -10.85 -7.41 5.25
CA ILE A 77 -12.24 -7.24 4.82
C ILE A 77 -12.25 -6.44 3.52
N ARG A 78 -12.84 -7.03 2.48
CA ARG A 78 -12.75 -6.53 1.11
C ARG A 78 -14.13 -6.41 0.48
N PRO A 79 -14.32 -5.41 -0.38
CA PRO A 79 -15.48 -5.34 -1.23
C PRO A 79 -15.19 -6.04 -2.56
N TYR A 80 -16.18 -6.75 -3.08
CA TYR A 80 -16.11 -7.46 -4.34
C TYR A 80 -17.20 -6.94 -5.28
N LEU A 81 -16.82 -6.80 -6.55
CA LEU A 81 -17.73 -6.56 -7.67
C LEU A 81 -17.58 -7.73 -8.62
N ALA A 82 -18.59 -8.60 -8.65
CA ALA A 82 -18.56 -9.80 -9.47
C ALA A 82 -19.48 -9.66 -10.69
N THR A 83 -19.05 -10.17 -11.85
CA THR A 83 -19.97 -10.38 -12.98
C THR A 83 -20.84 -11.61 -12.73
N GLU A 84 -21.96 -11.72 -13.45
CA GLU A 84 -22.80 -12.93 -13.39
C GLU A 84 -22.01 -14.19 -13.81
N GLU A 85 -21.09 -14.07 -14.76
CA GLU A 85 -20.25 -15.19 -15.20
C GLU A 85 -19.27 -15.65 -14.13
N GLU A 86 -18.63 -14.73 -13.40
CA GLU A 86 -17.66 -15.07 -12.33
C GLU A 86 -18.30 -15.82 -11.15
N ILE A 87 -19.61 -15.67 -10.94
CA ILE A 87 -20.33 -16.28 -9.81
C ILE A 87 -21.33 -17.35 -10.24
N LYS A 88 -21.40 -17.68 -11.53
CA LYS A 88 -22.36 -18.63 -12.08
C LYS A 88 -22.30 -20.00 -11.39
N ASP A 89 -21.10 -20.46 -11.07
CA ASP A 89 -20.85 -21.75 -10.41
C ASP A 89 -20.65 -21.60 -8.90
N SER A 90 -21.03 -20.45 -8.32
CA SER A 90 -20.89 -20.21 -6.90
C SER A 90 -21.78 -21.14 -6.07
N PRO A 91 -21.21 -21.95 -5.15
CA PRO A 91 -22.01 -22.71 -4.19
C PRO A 91 -22.57 -21.82 -3.06
N ILE A 92 -22.36 -20.51 -3.13
CA ILE A 92 -22.51 -19.56 -2.03
C ILE A 92 -23.69 -18.61 -2.29
N LYS A 93 -24.75 -18.77 -1.50
CA LYS A 93 -26.02 -18.04 -1.63
C LYS A 93 -25.97 -16.51 -1.49
N PHE A 94 -24.91 -15.94 -0.89
CA PHE A 94 -24.87 -14.48 -0.62
C PHE A 94 -24.31 -13.66 -1.79
N LEU A 95 -23.75 -14.29 -2.84
CA LEU A 95 -23.23 -13.55 -3.99
C LEU A 95 -24.33 -12.91 -4.86
N ASP A 96 -25.58 -13.37 -4.71
CA ASP A 96 -26.76 -12.76 -5.31
C ASP A 96 -27.37 -11.62 -4.46
N SER A 97 -26.82 -11.35 -3.28
CA SER A 97 -27.54 -10.65 -2.21
C SER A 97 -27.74 -9.15 -2.40
N LYS A 98 -26.94 -8.47 -3.23
CA LYS A 98 -27.10 -7.01 -3.42
C LYS A 98 -26.56 -6.49 -4.75
N ASN A 99 -27.37 -5.67 -5.43
CA ASN A 99 -26.91 -4.88 -6.57
C ASN A 99 -26.15 -3.62 -6.08
N PRO A 100 -25.08 -3.19 -6.76
CA PRO A 100 -24.41 -1.93 -6.48
C PRO A 100 -25.36 -0.73 -6.55
N THR A 101 -25.24 0.20 -5.60
CA THR A 101 -26.07 1.42 -5.57
C THR A 101 -25.65 2.44 -6.61
N ALA A 102 -24.36 2.48 -6.96
CA ALA A 102 -23.85 3.41 -7.97
C ALA A 102 -24.13 2.87 -9.38
N ALA A 103 -24.80 3.67 -10.22
CA ALA A 103 -25.25 3.26 -11.56
C ALA A 103 -24.13 2.68 -12.44
N LYS A 104 -22.92 3.27 -12.37
CA LYS A 104 -21.73 2.78 -13.12
C LYS A 104 -21.33 1.34 -12.79
N TYR A 105 -21.75 0.83 -11.63
CA TYR A 105 -21.51 -0.54 -11.19
C TYR A 105 -22.75 -1.44 -11.32
N GLY A 106 -23.88 -0.95 -11.83
CA GLY A 106 -25.16 -1.68 -11.85
C GLY A 106 -25.14 -3.02 -12.59
N LYS A 107 -24.11 -3.28 -13.40
CA LYS A 107 -23.87 -4.57 -14.10
C LYS A 107 -23.21 -5.65 -13.22
N PHE A 108 -22.75 -5.30 -12.03
CA PHE A 108 -22.06 -6.22 -11.12
C PHE A 108 -22.96 -6.64 -9.96
N LYS A 109 -22.56 -7.68 -9.24
CA LYS A 109 -23.06 -8.01 -7.90
C LYS A 109 -22.07 -7.55 -6.85
N PHE A 110 -22.59 -7.06 -5.73
CA PHE A 110 -21.80 -6.49 -4.65
C PHE A 110 -21.74 -7.42 -3.44
N ALA A 111 -20.54 -7.60 -2.90
CA ALA A 111 -20.31 -8.33 -1.64
C ALA A 111 -19.27 -7.62 -0.76
N ILE A 112 -19.41 -7.75 0.56
CA ILE A 112 -18.32 -7.56 1.51
C ILE A 112 -17.97 -8.94 2.07
N GLN A 113 -16.70 -9.32 2.02
CA GLN A 113 -16.22 -10.56 2.62
C GLN A 113 -14.97 -10.30 3.46
N ALA A 114 -14.95 -10.87 4.67
CA ALA A 114 -13.77 -10.89 5.52
C ALA A 114 -13.04 -12.22 5.37
N SER A 115 -11.71 -12.17 5.45
CA SER A 115 -10.88 -13.35 5.62
C SER A 115 -10.84 -13.75 7.10
N PRO A 116 -11.47 -14.87 7.50
CA PRO A 116 -11.48 -15.25 8.91
C PRO A 116 -10.09 -15.64 9.42
N LEU A 117 -9.26 -16.28 8.59
CA LEU A 117 -7.94 -16.78 8.99
C LEU A 117 -6.84 -15.72 8.97
N ASP A 118 -7.06 -14.59 8.30
CA ASP A 118 -6.12 -13.47 8.34
C ASP A 118 -6.57 -12.35 9.29
N CYS A 119 -7.84 -12.37 9.72
CA CYS A 119 -8.39 -11.40 10.66
C CYS A 119 -7.68 -11.45 12.02
N THR A 120 -7.52 -10.27 12.63
CA THR A 120 -6.95 -10.09 13.98
C THR A 120 -8.01 -9.81 15.04
N GLY A 121 -9.28 -9.75 14.67
CA GLY A 121 -10.40 -9.55 15.60
C GLY A 121 -10.50 -8.14 16.21
N CYS A 122 -9.79 -7.14 15.66
CA CYS A 122 -9.72 -5.79 16.24
C CYS A 122 -11.04 -5.00 16.29
N GLY A 123 -12.05 -5.41 15.52
CA GLY A 123 -13.39 -4.78 15.52
C GLY A 123 -13.47 -3.37 14.91
N VAL A 124 -12.37 -2.81 14.38
CA VAL A 124 -12.35 -1.45 13.79
C VAL A 124 -13.39 -1.32 12.67
N CYS A 125 -13.49 -2.31 11.78
CA CYS A 125 -14.46 -2.29 10.68
C CYS A 125 -15.93 -2.26 11.15
N VAL A 126 -16.25 -2.90 12.27
CA VAL A 126 -17.59 -2.85 12.88
C VAL A 126 -17.83 -1.48 13.52
N LYS A 127 -16.83 -0.95 14.24
CA LYS A 127 -16.93 0.35 14.92
C LYS A 127 -17.18 1.50 13.95
N VAL A 128 -16.58 1.50 12.76
CA VAL A 128 -16.80 2.56 11.77
C VAL A 128 -18.07 2.38 10.96
N CYS A 129 -18.69 1.20 10.96
CA CYS A 129 -19.83 0.91 10.09
C CYS A 129 -21.06 1.73 10.54
N PRO A 130 -21.59 2.65 9.70
CA PRO A 130 -22.69 3.54 10.09
C PRO A 130 -24.00 2.80 10.38
N THR A 131 -24.13 1.58 9.86
CA THR A 131 -25.30 0.72 10.01
C THR A 131 -25.00 -0.54 10.85
N ALA A 132 -23.91 -0.53 11.64
CA ALA A 132 -23.57 -1.62 12.57
C ALA A 132 -24.74 -1.93 13.55
N ALA A 133 -25.41 -0.89 14.05
CA ALA A 133 -26.58 -1.03 14.92
C ALA A 133 -27.77 -1.77 14.25
N LYS A 134 -27.81 -1.82 12.92
CA LYS A 134 -28.78 -2.59 12.13
C LYS A 134 -28.27 -4.00 11.76
N GLY A 135 -27.13 -4.42 12.30
CA GLY A 135 -26.53 -5.74 12.03
C GLY A 135 -25.69 -5.84 10.76
N THR A 136 -25.40 -4.73 10.06
CA THR A 136 -24.62 -4.77 8.79
C THR A 136 -23.28 -5.47 8.93
N LEU A 137 -22.57 -5.19 10.01
CA LEU A 137 -21.36 -5.90 10.40
C LEU A 137 -21.45 -6.19 11.90
N ALA A 138 -21.21 -7.43 12.27
CA ALA A 138 -21.19 -7.86 13.67
C ALA A 138 -20.08 -8.89 13.92
N MET A 139 -19.42 -8.77 15.07
CA MET A 139 -18.38 -9.71 15.47
C MET A 139 -19.01 -11.02 15.94
N HIS A 140 -18.60 -12.13 15.35
CA HIS A 140 -19.03 -13.48 15.74
C HIS A 140 -17.83 -14.33 16.12
N ASN A 141 -18.00 -15.22 17.09
CA ASN A 141 -16.96 -16.18 17.45
C ASN A 141 -16.53 -16.99 16.21
N ILE A 142 -15.23 -17.01 15.94
CA ILE A 142 -14.66 -17.65 14.75
C ILE A 142 -15.05 -19.12 14.64
N GLU A 143 -15.10 -19.87 15.74
CA GLU A 143 -15.42 -21.31 15.75
C GLU A 143 -16.79 -21.62 15.13
N LYS A 144 -17.72 -20.65 15.20
CA LYS A 144 -19.08 -20.80 14.67
C LYS A 144 -19.20 -20.45 13.19
N VAL A 145 -18.29 -19.64 12.66
CA VAL A 145 -18.44 -19.02 11.34
C VAL A 145 -17.27 -19.29 10.39
N GLU A 146 -16.13 -19.77 10.87
CA GLU A 146 -14.89 -19.93 10.11
C GLU A 146 -15.11 -20.69 8.81
N HIS A 147 -15.67 -21.90 8.89
CA HIS A 147 -15.84 -22.75 7.72
C HIS A 147 -16.70 -22.08 6.63
N ALA A 148 -17.78 -21.41 7.05
CA ALA A 148 -18.64 -20.69 6.12
C ALA A 148 -17.90 -19.49 5.51
N GLU A 149 -17.32 -18.61 6.33
CA GLU A 149 -16.66 -17.39 5.87
C GLU A 149 -15.38 -17.67 5.06
N TYR A 150 -14.64 -18.73 5.39
CA TYR A 150 -13.44 -19.13 4.66
C TYR A 150 -13.77 -19.65 3.27
N ASN A 151 -14.79 -20.51 3.13
CA ASN A 151 -15.22 -20.99 1.82
C ASN A 151 -15.74 -19.84 0.94
N LYS A 152 -16.44 -18.88 1.53
CA LYS A 152 -16.86 -17.65 0.85
C LYS A 152 -15.67 -16.83 0.35
N GLN A 153 -14.69 -16.61 1.22
CA GLN A 153 -13.48 -15.88 0.89
C GLN A 153 -12.72 -16.54 -0.26
N ILE A 154 -12.38 -17.82 -0.16
CA ILE A 154 -11.57 -18.52 -1.16
C ILE A 154 -12.26 -18.51 -2.52
N PHE A 155 -13.57 -18.77 -2.58
CA PHE A 155 -14.31 -18.68 -3.84
C PHE A 155 -14.16 -17.29 -4.48
N LEU A 156 -14.37 -16.23 -3.69
CA LEU A 156 -14.25 -14.86 -4.18
C LEU A 156 -12.83 -14.50 -4.61
N ASP A 157 -11.81 -14.88 -3.85
CA ASP A 157 -10.41 -14.62 -4.16
C ASP A 157 -9.97 -15.37 -5.45
N ASP A 158 -10.49 -16.58 -5.70
CA ASP A 158 -10.13 -17.41 -6.86
C ASP A 158 -10.91 -17.03 -8.14
N HIS A 159 -12.15 -16.55 -8.03
CA HIS A 159 -13.07 -16.41 -9.17
C HIS A 159 -13.39 -14.96 -9.53
N VAL A 160 -13.26 -14.01 -8.59
CA VAL A 160 -13.63 -12.61 -8.82
C VAL A 160 -12.39 -11.76 -9.01
N SER A 161 -12.21 -11.28 -10.24
CA SER A 161 -11.11 -10.36 -10.55
C SER A 161 -11.36 -8.95 -9.98
N TYR A 162 -10.28 -8.28 -9.57
CA TYR A 162 -10.34 -6.87 -9.20
C TYR A 162 -10.82 -6.04 -10.40
N LYS A 163 -11.86 -5.21 -10.18
CA LYS A 163 -12.53 -4.45 -11.25
C LYS A 163 -11.99 -3.04 -11.45
N ALA A 164 -10.98 -2.66 -10.69
CA ALA A 164 -10.56 -1.28 -10.55
C ALA A 164 -9.29 -0.89 -11.32
N ASP A 165 -8.70 -1.83 -12.05
CA ASP A 165 -7.53 -1.58 -12.89
C ASP A 165 -7.86 -0.68 -14.12
N GLY A 166 -9.14 -0.41 -14.38
CA GLY A 166 -9.62 0.54 -15.40
C GLY A 166 -10.30 1.80 -14.86
N PHE A 167 -10.26 2.04 -13.54
CA PHE A 167 -10.79 3.28 -12.95
C PHE A 167 -9.71 4.34 -12.91
N SER A 168 -9.99 5.49 -13.53
CA SER A 168 -9.15 6.68 -13.47
C SER A 168 -8.95 7.11 -12.01
N LEU A 169 -7.90 7.90 -11.76
CA LEU A 169 -7.69 8.55 -10.46
C LEU A 169 -8.83 9.51 -10.09
N ASP A 170 -9.78 9.78 -11.00
CA ASP A 170 -10.98 10.60 -10.81
C ASP A 170 -12.20 9.86 -10.26
N ASP A 171 -12.16 8.53 -10.16
CA ASP A 171 -13.25 7.71 -9.57
C ASP A 171 -13.26 7.74 -8.02
N ARG A 172 -12.95 8.92 -7.48
CA ARG A 172 -12.30 9.22 -6.20
C ARG A 172 -12.95 8.58 -4.98
N GLU A 173 -14.26 8.36 -4.90
CA GLU A 173 -14.89 8.16 -3.58
C GLU A 173 -15.07 6.72 -3.08
N LYS A 174 -15.13 5.73 -3.97
CA LYS A 174 -15.32 4.31 -3.60
C LYS A 174 -14.48 3.34 -4.41
N ALA A 175 -13.95 3.77 -5.55
CA ALA A 175 -13.20 2.90 -6.46
C ALA A 175 -11.91 2.37 -5.85
N ILE A 176 -11.24 3.14 -4.98
CA ILE A 176 -10.00 2.73 -4.30
C ILE A 176 -10.18 1.44 -3.49
N ALA A 177 -11.37 1.25 -2.90
CA ALA A 177 -11.67 0.06 -2.11
C ALA A 177 -11.83 -1.20 -2.99
N PHE A 178 -12.10 -1.05 -4.28
CA PHE A 178 -12.17 -2.15 -5.26
C PHE A 178 -10.83 -2.46 -5.95
N ARG A 179 -9.78 -1.65 -5.70
CA ARG A 179 -8.41 -1.96 -6.15
C ARG A 179 -7.78 -3.05 -5.29
N MET A 180 -6.85 -3.79 -5.87
CA MET A 180 -6.07 -4.79 -5.15
C MET A 180 -5.26 -4.12 -4.01
N PRO A 181 -5.33 -4.63 -2.76
CA PRO A 181 -4.39 -4.23 -1.72
C PRO A 181 -3.04 -4.90 -1.98
N HIS A 182 -2.02 -4.12 -2.33
CA HIS A 182 -0.65 -4.62 -2.49
C HIS A 182 0.11 -4.72 -1.16
N PHE A 183 -0.57 -4.52 -0.02
CA PHE A 183 -0.02 -4.67 1.32
C PHE A 183 -1.08 -5.31 2.21
N GLU A 184 -0.89 -6.58 2.56
CA GLU A 184 -1.91 -7.42 3.20
C GLU A 184 -1.32 -8.38 4.24
N PHE A 185 -2.12 -8.68 5.28
CA PHE A 185 -1.86 -9.77 6.23
C PHE A 185 -0.52 -9.71 6.99
N HIS A 186 0.00 -8.50 7.18
CA HIS A 186 1.25 -8.23 7.90
C HIS A 186 1.19 -8.55 9.41
N GLY A 187 2.36 -8.57 10.04
CA GLY A 187 2.54 -8.88 11.47
C GLY A 187 2.16 -7.79 12.47
N ALA A 188 1.67 -6.62 12.04
CA ALA A 188 1.31 -5.53 12.94
C ALA A 188 0.21 -5.90 13.96
N CYS A 189 0.14 -5.16 15.06
CA CYS A 189 -0.85 -5.33 16.14
C CYS A 189 -2.30 -5.29 15.63
N ALA A 190 -3.21 -5.97 16.34
CA ALA A 190 -4.65 -5.88 16.09
C ALA A 190 -5.11 -4.42 16.25
N GLY A 191 -5.67 -3.81 15.20
CA GLY A 191 -6.08 -2.41 15.23
C GLY A 191 -4.94 -1.41 15.07
N CYS A 192 -3.79 -1.82 14.52
CA CYS A 192 -2.65 -0.94 14.25
C CYS A 192 -3.08 0.33 13.51
N GLY A 193 -2.69 1.49 14.01
CA GLY A 193 -3.00 2.78 13.37
C GLY A 193 -2.17 3.07 12.12
N GLU A 194 -1.05 2.38 11.90
CA GLU A 194 -0.11 2.70 10.82
C GLU A 194 -0.55 2.12 9.46
N THR A 195 -1.02 0.88 9.45
CA THR A 195 -1.02 0.04 8.25
C THR A 195 -2.19 0.29 7.29
N ALA A 196 -3.30 0.84 7.77
CA ALA A 196 -4.42 1.21 6.92
C ALA A 196 -4.00 2.27 5.89
N TYR A 197 -3.13 3.22 6.26
CA TYR A 197 -2.62 4.23 5.34
C TYR A 197 -1.74 3.63 4.24
N ILE A 198 -0.79 2.76 4.60
CA ILE A 198 0.04 2.03 3.63
C ILE A 198 -0.85 1.18 2.70
N THR A 199 -1.86 0.52 3.23
CA THR A 199 -2.83 -0.26 2.44
C THR A 199 -3.55 0.61 1.41
N GLN A 200 -4.02 1.80 1.79
CA GLN A 200 -4.70 2.69 0.83
C GLN A 200 -3.74 3.27 -0.20
N PHE A 201 -2.53 3.66 0.22
CA PHE A 201 -1.53 4.20 -0.70
C PHE A 201 -1.08 3.15 -1.73
N THR A 202 -0.90 1.90 -1.29
CA THR A 202 -0.52 0.79 -2.19
C THR A 202 -1.68 0.35 -3.09
N ARG A 203 -2.95 0.57 -2.72
CA ARG A 203 -4.08 0.43 -3.66
C ARG A 203 -4.02 1.43 -4.81
N LEU A 204 -3.49 2.64 -4.57
CA LEU A 204 -3.40 3.67 -5.60
C LEU A 204 -2.18 3.47 -6.50
N PHE A 205 -1.03 3.17 -5.92
CA PHE A 205 0.26 3.23 -6.60
C PHE A 205 1.08 1.94 -6.53
N GLY A 206 0.58 0.89 -5.89
CA GLY A 206 1.38 -0.29 -5.52
C GLY A 206 2.10 -0.95 -6.69
N GLN A 207 1.47 -1.05 -7.87
CA GLN A 207 2.06 -1.62 -9.07
C GLN A 207 3.32 -0.88 -9.58
N LYS A 208 3.52 0.37 -9.15
CA LYS A 208 4.58 1.27 -9.62
C LYS A 208 5.34 1.92 -8.46
N MET A 209 5.21 1.39 -7.25
CA MET A 209 5.80 1.98 -6.05
C MET A 209 7.19 1.40 -5.78
N ILE A 210 8.13 2.26 -5.40
CA ILE A 210 9.45 1.86 -4.88
C ILE A 210 9.60 2.49 -3.50
N ILE A 211 9.88 1.66 -2.49
CA ILE A 211 9.81 2.01 -1.08
C ILE A 211 11.20 1.91 -0.43
N ALA A 212 11.70 3.04 0.05
CA ALA A 212 12.75 3.12 1.05
C ALA A 212 12.10 3.24 2.44
N ASN A 213 12.26 2.23 3.28
CA ASN A 213 11.63 2.16 4.60
C ASN A 213 12.68 2.29 5.71
N ALA A 214 12.50 3.26 6.61
CA ALA A 214 13.35 3.39 7.79
C ALA A 214 13.11 2.25 8.78
N THR A 215 14.12 1.86 9.55
CA THR A 215 13.93 0.85 10.58
C THR A 215 12.94 1.34 11.65
N GLY A 216 11.97 0.50 12.01
CA GLY A 216 10.89 0.85 12.95
C GLY A 216 9.73 -0.14 12.86
N CYS A 217 8.56 0.19 13.44
CA CYS A 217 7.39 -0.68 13.31
C CYS A 217 7.09 -1.01 11.85
N SER A 218 7.18 -0.01 10.97
CA SER A 218 6.97 -0.16 9.53
C SER A 218 7.92 -1.13 8.84
N SER A 219 9.18 -1.23 9.27
CA SER A 219 10.08 -2.26 8.75
C SER A 219 9.78 -3.64 9.37
N ILE A 220 9.41 -3.71 10.65
CA ILE A 220 9.13 -4.98 11.32
C ILE A 220 7.88 -5.66 10.75
N TYR A 221 6.75 -4.95 10.68
CA TYR A 221 5.56 -5.53 10.06
C TYR A 221 5.66 -5.56 8.53
N GLY A 222 6.50 -4.71 7.92
CA GLY A 222 6.66 -4.59 6.48
C GLY A 222 7.59 -5.65 5.88
N PHE A 223 8.54 -6.15 6.67
CA PHE A 223 9.42 -7.25 6.28
C PHE A 223 10.13 -7.83 7.53
N SER A 224 9.60 -8.95 8.05
CA SER A 224 10.30 -9.77 9.04
C SER A 224 10.44 -11.16 8.46
N PHE A 225 11.64 -11.52 8.03
CA PHE A 225 11.88 -12.80 7.36
C PHE A 225 11.23 -13.98 8.13
N PRO A 226 10.50 -14.90 7.47
CA PRO A 226 10.26 -15.03 6.03
C PRO A 226 8.96 -14.38 5.52
N TYR A 227 8.40 -13.40 6.24
CA TYR A 227 7.09 -12.82 6.00
C TYR A 227 7.18 -11.47 5.26
N SER A 228 6.71 -11.44 4.01
CA SER A 228 6.51 -10.22 3.22
C SER A 228 5.01 -10.00 2.96
N PRO A 229 4.42 -8.90 3.47
CA PRO A 229 3.05 -8.49 3.21
C PRO A 229 2.84 -7.71 1.92
N TYR A 230 3.92 -7.24 1.30
CA TYR A 230 3.83 -6.57 0.01
C TYR A 230 3.59 -7.61 -1.06
N ASN A 231 2.60 -7.45 -1.94
CA ASN A 231 2.24 -8.47 -2.94
C ASN A 231 2.18 -7.87 -4.35
N THR A 232 2.24 -8.74 -5.36
CA THR A 232 2.14 -8.37 -6.77
C THR A 232 0.75 -8.66 -7.33
N ASP A 233 0.37 -7.92 -8.36
CA ASP A 233 -0.78 -8.26 -9.21
C ASP A 233 -0.50 -9.52 -10.06
N LYS A 234 -1.48 -9.91 -10.87
CA LYS A 234 -1.39 -11.04 -11.81
C LYS A 234 -0.30 -10.89 -12.88
N ASN A 235 0.19 -9.68 -13.12
CA ASN A 235 1.26 -9.38 -14.07
C ASN A 235 2.64 -9.35 -13.40
N GLY A 236 2.71 -9.59 -12.07
CA GLY A 236 3.95 -9.56 -11.31
C GLY A 236 4.37 -8.15 -10.86
N HIS A 237 3.49 -7.15 -10.96
CA HIS A 237 3.79 -5.78 -10.51
C HIS A 237 3.31 -5.53 -9.09
N GLY A 238 4.19 -4.96 -8.27
CA GLY A 238 3.89 -4.59 -6.89
C GLY A 238 5.01 -3.74 -6.30
N PRO A 239 4.89 -3.31 -5.04
CA PRO A 239 5.87 -2.44 -4.43
C PRO A 239 7.24 -3.13 -4.33
N ALA A 240 8.28 -2.48 -4.88
CA ALA A 240 9.65 -2.85 -4.59
C ALA A 240 10.03 -2.24 -3.24
N TRP A 241 10.37 -3.04 -2.24
CA TRP A 241 10.58 -2.59 -0.87
C TRP A 241 11.99 -2.89 -0.39
N ALA A 242 12.63 -1.93 0.27
CA ALA A 242 13.90 -2.14 0.93
C ALA A 242 14.00 -1.33 2.24
N ASN A 243 14.72 -1.89 3.21
CA ASN A 243 15.17 -1.20 4.42
C ASN A 243 16.69 -1.21 4.44
N SER A 244 17.30 -0.02 4.48
CA SER A 244 18.74 0.13 4.74
C SER A 244 18.96 0.14 6.26
N LEU A 245 18.99 1.32 6.88
CA LEU A 245 19.16 1.49 8.32
C LEU A 245 18.06 2.37 8.91
N PHE A 246 18.22 2.73 10.18
CA PHE A 246 17.30 3.61 10.88
C PHE A 246 17.56 5.08 10.53
N GLU A 247 18.83 5.44 10.46
CA GLU A 247 19.33 6.80 10.33
C GLU A 247 19.39 7.32 8.89
N ASP A 248 19.57 6.43 7.90
CA ASP A 248 19.96 6.78 6.53
C ASP A 248 18.82 6.71 5.50
N ASN A 249 17.57 6.50 5.95
CA ASN A 249 16.49 6.15 5.03
C ASN A 249 16.18 7.26 4.00
N ALA A 250 16.39 8.52 4.36
CA ALA A 250 16.20 9.64 3.42
C ALA A 250 17.26 9.58 2.31
N GLU A 251 18.51 9.41 2.67
CA GLU A 251 19.67 9.31 1.78
C GLU A 251 19.61 8.04 0.92
N PHE A 252 19.15 6.94 1.51
CA PHE A 252 18.90 5.68 0.81
C PHE A 252 17.84 5.85 -0.27
N GLY A 253 16.70 6.46 0.09
CA GLY A 253 15.65 6.81 -0.86
C GLY A 253 16.13 7.79 -1.94
N TYR A 254 16.93 8.80 -1.57
CA TYR A 254 17.55 9.73 -2.52
C TYR A 254 18.40 9.00 -3.57
N GLY A 255 19.23 8.05 -3.15
CA GLY A 255 20.01 7.23 -4.07
C GLY A 255 19.14 6.46 -5.07
N MET A 256 18.01 5.90 -4.62
CA MET A 256 17.05 5.25 -5.51
C MET A 256 16.40 6.23 -6.50
N VAL A 257 16.00 7.43 -6.04
CA VAL A 257 15.40 8.47 -6.88
C VAL A 257 16.37 8.89 -7.98
N VAL A 258 17.64 9.13 -7.64
CA VAL A 258 18.69 9.48 -8.61
C VAL A 258 18.91 8.35 -9.62
N ALA A 259 19.01 7.11 -9.15
CA ALA A 259 19.22 5.95 -10.03
C ALA A 259 18.05 5.77 -11.02
N ILE A 260 16.80 5.86 -10.54
CA ILE A 260 15.61 5.74 -11.39
C ILE A 260 15.55 6.89 -12.40
N SER A 261 15.80 8.13 -11.97
CA SER A 261 15.82 9.29 -12.87
C SER A 261 16.84 9.12 -13.99
N GLN A 262 18.08 8.74 -13.67
CA GLN A 262 19.12 8.50 -14.68
C GLN A 262 18.73 7.40 -15.68
N ARG A 263 18.20 6.28 -15.18
CA ARG A 263 17.76 5.18 -16.06
C ARG A 263 16.60 5.62 -16.97
N ARG A 264 15.64 6.36 -16.43
CA ARG A 264 14.50 6.88 -17.22
C ARG A 264 14.93 7.90 -18.25
N ASP A 265 15.84 8.80 -17.90
CA ASP A 265 16.38 9.78 -18.85
C ASP A 265 17.15 9.10 -19.97
N LYS A 266 17.85 8.00 -19.68
CA LYS A 266 18.45 7.17 -20.73
C LYS A 266 17.39 6.55 -21.63
N VAL A 267 16.31 6.00 -21.10
CA VAL A 267 15.19 5.48 -21.93
C VAL A 267 14.60 6.57 -22.82
N LYS A 268 14.37 7.79 -22.28
CA LYS A 268 13.89 8.94 -23.05
C LYS A 268 14.86 9.35 -24.16
N GLU A 269 16.16 9.41 -23.86
CA GLU A 269 17.20 9.75 -24.83
C GLU A 269 17.21 8.78 -26.01
N ILE A 270 17.20 7.47 -25.71
CA ILE A 270 17.20 6.41 -26.74
C ILE A 270 15.89 6.44 -27.53
N ALA A 271 14.74 6.60 -26.87
CA ALA A 271 13.46 6.74 -27.56
C ALA A 271 13.45 7.95 -28.50
N ALA A 272 13.93 9.11 -28.06
CA ALA A 272 14.04 10.31 -28.89
C ALA A 272 14.98 10.11 -30.10
N ARG A 273 16.04 9.30 -29.96
CA ARG A 273 16.91 8.93 -31.08
C ARG A 273 16.18 8.04 -32.09
N VAL A 274 15.43 7.03 -31.62
CA VAL A 274 14.58 6.19 -32.47
C VAL A 274 13.54 7.02 -33.21
N ALA A 275 12.90 7.98 -32.54
CA ALA A 275 11.92 8.87 -33.17
C ALA A 275 12.48 9.72 -34.32
N LYS A 276 13.78 10.05 -34.28
CA LYS A 276 14.48 10.83 -35.32
C LYS A 276 15.04 9.97 -36.45
N ASN A 277 15.08 8.65 -36.30
CA ASN A 277 15.62 7.75 -37.31
C ASN A 277 14.61 7.60 -38.47
N ALA A 278 15.00 7.99 -39.69
CA ALA A 278 14.16 7.90 -40.88
C ALA A 278 13.68 6.47 -41.20
N GLU A 279 14.46 5.45 -40.84
CA GLU A 279 14.16 4.04 -41.11
C GLU A 279 13.08 3.45 -40.18
N CYS A 280 12.78 4.12 -39.07
CA CYS A 280 11.78 3.63 -38.13
C CYS A 280 10.35 3.87 -38.63
N PRO A 281 9.39 2.95 -38.36
CA PRO A 281 7.99 3.14 -38.75
C PRO A 281 7.37 4.40 -38.15
N GLU A 282 6.57 5.13 -38.93
CA GLU A 282 5.93 6.38 -38.47
C GLU A 282 5.02 6.17 -37.25
N GLU A 283 4.32 5.04 -37.16
CA GLU A 283 3.48 4.72 -36.00
C GLU A 283 4.30 4.54 -34.71
N LEU A 284 5.51 3.98 -34.80
CA LEU A 284 6.43 3.89 -33.66
C LEU A 284 6.92 5.28 -33.25
N LYS A 285 7.26 6.15 -34.21
CA LYS A 285 7.68 7.53 -33.93
C LYS A 285 6.58 8.32 -33.23
N LYS A 286 5.33 8.19 -33.68
CA LYS A 286 4.15 8.81 -33.02
C LYS A 286 3.95 8.29 -31.60
N ALA A 287 4.05 6.97 -31.39
CA ALA A 287 3.93 6.37 -30.07
C ALA A 287 5.01 6.88 -29.11
N ILE A 288 6.25 7.01 -29.59
CA ILE A 288 7.36 7.61 -28.82
C ILE A 288 7.08 9.07 -28.48
N ALA A 289 6.65 9.89 -29.46
CA ALA A 289 6.38 11.31 -29.23
C ALA A 289 5.28 11.50 -28.17
N ASN A 290 4.18 10.74 -28.27
CA ASN A 290 3.08 10.76 -27.30
C ASN A 290 3.55 10.33 -25.91
N TRP A 291 4.36 9.27 -25.81
CA TRP A 291 4.92 8.85 -24.53
C TRP A 291 5.86 9.91 -23.94
N LEU A 292 6.75 10.51 -24.73
CA LEU A 292 7.69 11.53 -24.24
C LEU A 292 6.96 12.76 -23.67
N GLU A 293 5.87 13.20 -24.30
CA GLU A 293 5.03 14.29 -23.80
C GLU A 293 4.44 13.97 -22.42
N ARG A 294 4.03 12.72 -22.20
CA ARG A 294 3.32 12.26 -21.00
C ARG A 294 4.17 11.48 -20.01
N ALA A 295 5.47 11.31 -20.26
CA ALA A 295 6.38 10.48 -19.47
C ALA A 295 6.54 10.98 -18.03
N HIS A 296 6.16 12.22 -17.74
CA HIS A 296 6.21 12.82 -16.42
C HIS A 296 4.94 12.61 -15.58
N GLU A 297 3.85 12.17 -16.22
CA GLU A 297 2.56 11.89 -15.60
C GLU A 297 2.51 10.45 -15.06
N ILE A 298 1.83 10.21 -13.94
CA ILE A 298 1.69 8.84 -13.41
C ILE A 298 0.77 7.99 -14.29
N GLU A 299 -0.43 8.48 -14.61
CA GLU A 299 -1.40 7.75 -15.44
C GLU A 299 -1.07 7.87 -16.94
N GLY A 300 -0.68 9.07 -17.39
CA GLY A 300 -0.31 9.30 -18.79
C GLY A 300 0.86 8.46 -19.27
N SER A 301 1.93 8.35 -18.48
CA SER A 301 3.09 7.52 -18.84
C SER A 301 2.78 6.02 -18.87
N GLU A 302 1.82 5.56 -18.06
CA GLU A 302 1.39 4.17 -18.06
C GLU A 302 0.56 3.85 -19.32
N ILE A 303 -0.44 4.68 -19.64
CA ILE A 303 -1.28 4.50 -20.83
C ILE A 303 -0.43 4.53 -22.10
N THR A 304 0.36 5.60 -22.26
CA THR A 304 1.22 5.76 -23.45
C THR A 304 2.38 4.76 -23.47
N GLY A 305 2.92 4.41 -22.31
CA GLY A 305 3.99 3.43 -22.16
C GLY A 305 3.57 2.02 -22.54
N ASN A 306 2.33 1.62 -22.23
CA ASN A 306 1.79 0.31 -22.64
C ASN A 306 1.63 0.20 -24.17
N ILE A 307 1.17 1.28 -24.81
CA ILE A 307 1.08 1.37 -26.28
C ILE A 307 2.50 1.29 -26.88
N LEU A 308 3.43 2.07 -26.35
CA LEU A 308 4.82 2.09 -26.81
C LEU A 308 5.50 0.72 -26.63
N ARG A 309 5.29 0.04 -25.49
CA ARG A 309 5.78 -1.32 -25.23
C ARG A 309 5.33 -2.30 -26.32
N ALA A 310 4.04 -2.28 -26.67
CA ALA A 310 3.51 -3.14 -27.71
C ALA A 310 4.15 -2.86 -29.08
N MET A 311 4.36 -1.58 -29.43
CA MET A 311 4.98 -1.16 -30.70
C MET A 311 6.47 -1.54 -30.77
N ILE A 312 7.22 -1.36 -29.68
CA ILE A 312 8.63 -1.74 -29.58
C ILE A 312 8.81 -3.26 -29.74
N ASN A 313 7.93 -4.05 -29.14
CA ASN A 313 8.00 -5.52 -29.19
C ASN A 313 7.61 -6.11 -30.56
N GLN A 314 6.98 -5.32 -31.44
CA GLN A 314 6.73 -5.73 -32.83
C GLN A 314 7.95 -5.51 -33.74
N GLN A 315 8.97 -4.77 -33.28
CA GLN A 315 10.15 -4.50 -34.08
C GLN A 315 11.08 -5.72 -34.09
N THR A 316 11.50 -6.15 -35.28
CA THR A 316 12.39 -7.31 -35.47
C THR A 316 13.80 -6.90 -35.89
N CYS A 317 14.07 -5.60 -36.02
CA CYS A 317 15.37 -5.09 -36.43
C CYS A 317 16.44 -5.29 -35.34
N ASP A 318 17.68 -5.50 -35.76
CA ASP A 318 18.79 -5.81 -34.84
C ASP A 318 19.46 -4.56 -34.23
N CYS A 319 18.86 -3.37 -34.39
CA CYS A 319 19.52 -2.13 -34.01
C CYS A 319 19.68 -2.00 -32.48
N PRO A 320 20.84 -1.49 -31.98
CA PRO A 320 21.11 -1.41 -30.54
C PRO A 320 20.06 -0.65 -29.74
N ASP A 321 19.45 0.38 -30.34
CA ASP A 321 18.46 1.23 -29.68
C ASP A 321 17.15 0.50 -29.43
N ILE A 322 16.65 -0.22 -30.43
CA ILE A 322 15.43 -1.02 -30.28
C ILE A 322 15.69 -2.17 -29.30
N LYS A 323 16.83 -2.85 -29.38
CA LYS A 323 17.21 -3.88 -28.40
C LYS A 323 17.25 -3.33 -26.97
N PHE A 324 17.82 -2.13 -26.80
CA PHE A 324 17.83 -1.45 -25.51
C PHE A 324 16.40 -1.19 -25.02
N LEU A 325 15.52 -0.65 -25.86
CA LEU A 325 14.11 -0.40 -25.49
C LEU A 325 13.29 -1.69 -25.32
N GLN A 326 13.69 -2.79 -25.93
CA GLN A 326 13.07 -4.12 -25.80
C GLN A 326 13.45 -4.82 -24.48
N ALA A 327 14.58 -4.46 -23.87
CA ALA A 327 14.98 -5.04 -22.61
C ALA A 327 13.91 -4.79 -21.54
N GLN A 328 13.47 -5.86 -20.86
CA GLN A 328 12.38 -5.81 -19.89
C GLN A 328 12.60 -4.71 -18.83
N GLU A 329 13.82 -4.60 -18.30
CA GLU A 329 14.18 -3.60 -17.30
C GLU A 329 13.98 -2.14 -17.76
N ASN A 330 14.03 -1.87 -19.07
CA ASN A 330 13.80 -0.56 -19.66
C ASN A 330 12.32 -0.36 -19.98
N GLN A 331 11.59 -1.42 -20.33
CA GLN A 331 10.15 -1.35 -20.52
C GLN A 331 9.39 -1.05 -19.22
N GLU A 332 9.91 -1.54 -18.09
CA GLU A 332 9.37 -1.22 -16.76
C GLU A 332 9.52 0.26 -16.39
N LEU A 333 10.39 1.00 -17.08
CA LEU A 333 10.63 2.43 -16.87
C LEU A 333 9.77 3.35 -17.76
N LEU A 334 8.99 2.77 -18.67
CA LEU A 334 8.03 3.51 -19.50
C LEU A 334 6.93 4.13 -18.63
N ARG A 335 6.41 3.38 -17.65
CA ARG A 335 5.58 3.94 -16.59
C ARG A 335 6.45 4.73 -15.59
N LYS A 336 5.97 5.88 -15.12
CA LYS A 336 6.61 6.65 -14.07
C LYS A 336 6.47 5.91 -12.72
N PRO A 337 7.59 5.55 -12.07
CA PRO A 337 7.54 5.00 -10.72
C PRO A 337 7.15 6.07 -9.69
N VAL A 338 6.53 5.63 -8.59
CA VAL A 338 6.23 6.46 -7.41
C VAL A 338 7.25 6.13 -6.32
N MET A 339 8.18 7.05 -6.10
CA MET A 339 9.24 6.92 -5.12
C MET A 339 8.72 7.30 -3.73
N VAL A 340 8.80 6.39 -2.76
CA VAL A 340 8.29 6.61 -1.41
C VAL A 340 9.37 6.35 -0.38
N ILE A 341 9.59 7.33 0.48
CA ILE A 341 10.49 7.29 1.62
C ILE A 341 9.60 7.32 2.86
N GLN A 342 9.45 6.18 3.52
CA GLN A 342 8.54 6.03 4.66
C GLN A 342 9.24 5.63 5.95
N GLY A 343 8.71 6.07 7.08
CA GLY A 343 9.25 5.71 8.39
C GLY A 343 8.43 6.30 9.53
N GLY A 344 8.72 5.86 10.75
CA GLY A 344 8.04 6.35 11.95
C GLY A 344 8.54 7.73 12.39
N ASP A 345 7.89 8.30 13.41
CA ASP A 345 8.31 9.60 13.97
C ASP A 345 9.73 9.59 14.52
N GLY A 346 10.19 8.49 15.12
CA GLY A 346 11.57 8.40 15.62
C GLY A 346 12.65 8.51 14.55
N TRP A 347 12.35 8.13 13.32
CA TRP A 347 13.24 8.39 12.19
C TRP A 347 13.16 9.87 11.79
N ALA A 348 11.96 10.33 11.44
CA ALA A 348 11.77 11.62 10.80
C ALA A 348 12.04 12.81 11.72
N TYR A 349 11.71 12.72 13.01
CA TYR A 349 11.87 13.83 13.94
C TYR A 349 13.25 13.85 14.58
N ASP A 350 13.84 12.67 14.78
CA ASP A 350 15.04 12.47 15.58
C ASP A 350 16.26 12.08 14.74
N ILE A 351 16.51 10.78 14.57
CA ILE A 351 17.81 10.28 14.11
C ILE A 351 18.07 10.57 12.62
N GLY A 352 17.04 10.50 11.78
CA GLY A 352 17.13 10.71 10.34
C GLY A 352 16.73 12.10 9.88
N PHE A 353 16.44 13.03 10.81
CA PHE A 353 15.95 14.36 10.43
C PHE A 353 16.97 15.15 9.60
N GLY A 354 18.27 15.01 9.85
CA GLY A 354 19.31 15.70 9.07
C GLY A 354 19.30 15.28 7.59
N GLY A 355 19.19 13.97 7.33
CA GLY A 355 19.02 13.45 5.97
C GLY A 355 17.69 13.85 5.34
N LEU A 356 16.62 13.85 6.14
CA LEU A 356 15.29 14.28 5.71
C LEU A 356 15.26 15.76 5.28
N ASP A 357 15.88 16.63 6.08
CA ASP A 357 16.05 18.05 5.78
C ASP A 357 16.83 18.25 4.47
N HIS A 358 17.93 17.51 4.31
CA HIS A 358 18.75 17.56 3.11
C HIS A 358 18.00 17.12 1.85
N ILE A 359 17.25 16.01 1.91
CA ILE A 359 16.52 15.53 0.73
C ILE A 359 15.36 16.47 0.37
N MET A 360 14.64 17.03 1.35
CA MET A 360 13.59 18.02 1.10
C MET A 360 14.12 19.26 0.36
N ALA A 361 15.38 19.64 0.60
CA ALA A 361 16.04 20.73 -0.12
C ALA A 361 16.49 20.38 -1.56
N SER A 362 16.46 19.10 -1.96
CA SER A 362 17.02 18.66 -3.24
C SER A 362 16.20 19.04 -4.48
N GLY A 363 14.90 19.32 -4.31
CA GLY A 363 13.98 19.59 -5.42
C GLY A 363 13.64 18.37 -6.29
N LEU A 364 14.03 17.15 -5.89
CA LEU A 364 13.69 15.93 -6.62
C LEU A 364 12.23 15.48 -6.38
N ASP A 365 11.71 14.68 -7.31
CA ASP A 365 10.36 14.10 -7.25
C ASP A 365 10.36 12.81 -6.41
N PHE A 366 9.88 12.92 -5.17
CA PHE A 366 9.66 11.81 -4.26
C PHE A 366 8.55 12.14 -3.25
N THR A 367 8.07 11.09 -2.58
CA THR A 367 7.06 11.17 -1.53
C THR A 367 7.66 10.78 -0.18
N ILE A 368 7.56 11.64 0.82
CA ILE A 368 7.85 11.32 2.21
C ILE A 368 6.54 10.92 2.91
N MET A 369 6.54 9.77 3.58
CA MET A 369 5.44 9.32 4.43
C MET A 369 5.93 9.11 5.87
N VAL A 370 5.66 10.09 6.74
CA VAL A 370 5.97 10.00 8.17
C VAL A 370 4.76 9.43 8.91
N ILE A 371 4.93 8.25 9.50
CA ILE A 371 3.90 7.58 10.29
C ILE A 371 4.12 7.93 11.76
N ASP A 372 3.44 8.97 12.20
CA ASP A 372 3.66 9.59 13.50
C ASP A 372 2.81 8.93 14.58
N THR A 373 3.47 8.08 15.38
CA THR A 373 2.89 7.46 16.58
C THR A 373 3.21 8.22 17.86
N GLU A 374 3.94 9.33 17.72
CA GLU A 374 4.44 10.20 18.77
C GLU A 374 5.35 9.56 19.81
N VAL A 375 5.80 8.33 19.58
CA VAL A 375 6.75 7.56 20.40
C VAL A 375 7.53 6.59 19.53
N TYR A 376 8.65 6.09 20.03
CA TYR A 376 9.35 4.98 19.37
C TYR A 376 8.59 3.69 19.65
N SER A 377 7.57 3.41 18.85
CA SER A 377 6.64 2.31 19.07
C SER A 377 7.33 0.95 19.13
N ASN A 378 8.24 0.66 18.19
CA ASN A 378 8.87 -0.66 18.06
C ASN A 378 9.72 -1.06 19.27
N THR A 379 10.48 -0.11 19.82
CA THR A 379 11.45 -0.36 20.89
C THR A 379 10.85 -0.25 22.29
N GLY A 380 9.52 -0.11 22.38
CA GLY A 380 8.76 -0.15 23.62
C GLY A 380 8.31 1.21 24.16
N GLY A 381 8.12 2.20 23.30
CA GLY A 381 7.46 3.47 23.64
C GLY A 381 8.38 4.49 24.30
N GLN A 382 9.57 4.71 23.73
CA GLN A 382 10.48 5.78 24.13
C GLN A 382 9.98 7.14 23.62
N LYS A 383 10.22 8.19 24.42
CA LYS A 383 9.98 9.59 24.03
C LYS A 383 10.76 9.94 22.75
N SER A 384 10.07 10.52 21.77
CA SER A 384 10.64 11.17 20.59
C SER A 384 10.52 12.69 20.66
N LYS A 385 11.11 13.41 19.70
CA LYS A 385 10.79 14.85 19.50
C LYS A 385 9.35 15.07 19.01
N ALA A 386 8.68 14.03 18.52
CA ALA A 386 7.27 14.07 18.14
C ALA A 386 6.30 13.88 19.33
N THR A 387 6.77 13.37 20.47
CA THR A 387 5.94 13.23 21.68
C THR A 387 5.35 14.59 22.11
N PRO A 388 4.06 14.70 22.45
CA PRO A 388 3.44 15.95 22.89
C PRO A 388 3.92 16.41 24.27
N LEU A 389 3.68 17.69 24.58
CA LEU A 389 3.86 18.22 25.92
C LEU A 389 3.00 17.45 26.93
N GLY A 390 3.58 17.07 28.06
CA GLY A 390 2.87 16.36 29.14
C GLY A 390 2.67 14.86 28.92
N ALA A 391 2.89 14.34 27.71
CA ALA A 391 2.74 12.90 27.45
C ALA A 391 3.80 12.07 28.18
N VAL A 392 3.37 10.96 28.79
CA VAL A 392 4.24 10.02 29.52
C VAL A 392 4.71 8.92 28.58
N ALA A 393 6.03 8.74 28.52
CA ALA A 393 6.70 7.71 27.73
C ALA A 393 7.99 7.27 28.46
N ARG A 394 8.67 6.22 27.99
CA ARG A 394 10.01 5.90 28.52
C ARG A 394 10.94 7.09 28.24
N PHE A 395 11.78 7.45 29.22
CA PHE A 395 12.56 8.70 29.23
C PHE A 395 11.75 10.00 29.33
N ALA A 396 10.46 9.90 29.66
CA ALA A 396 9.54 11.00 29.96
C ALA A 396 8.54 10.60 31.06
N ALA A 397 9.00 9.93 32.12
CA ALA A 397 8.12 9.37 33.15
C ALA A 397 7.24 10.42 33.86
N ALA A 398 7.76 11.64 34.03
CA ALA A 398 7.02 12.78 34.61
C ALA A 398 6.34 13.66 33.55
N GLY A 399 6.10 13.11 32.35
CA GLY A 399 5.63 13.85 31.19
C GLY A 399 6.77 14.58 30.44
N LYS A 400 6.68 14.66 29.12
CA LYS A 400 7.61 15.48 28.32
C LYS A 400 7.44 16.97 28.65
N ARG A 401 8.55 17.69 28.79
CA ARG A 401 8.60 19.09 29.24
C ARG A 401 8.67 20.13 28.12
N THR A 402 8.67 19.68 26.88
CA THR A 402 8.79 20.53 25.69
C THR A 402 7.66 20.20 24.71
N ASP A 403 7.33 21.14 23.85
CA ASP A 403 6.33 20.96 22.80
C ASP A 403 6.79 19.96 21.73
N LYS A 404 5.82 19.40 21.01
CA LYS A 404 6.05 18.59 19.82
C LYS A 404 6.80 19.44 18.80
N LYS A 405 7.89 18.92 18.24
CA LYS A 405 8.60 19.58 17.13
C LYS A 405 7.64 19.66 15.93
N ASP A 406 7.52 20.81 15.29
CA ASP A 406 6.63 20.97 14.14
C ASP A 406 7.39 20.76 12.82
N ILE A 407 7.47 19.50 12.36
CA ILE A 407 8.16 19.19 11.09
C ILE A 407 7.34 19.58 9.86
N ALA A 408 6.02 19.74 9.99
CA ALA A 408 5.18 20.19 8.88
C ALA A 408 5.48 21.66 8.56
N THR A 409 5.60 22.51 9.58
CA THR A 409 6.02 23.91 9.39
C THR A 409 7.44 24.02 8.83
N ILE A 410 8.37 23.15 9.25
CA ILE A 410 9.70 23.09 8.66
C ILE A 410 9.61 22.71 7.17
N ALA A 411 8.85 21.67 6.83
CA ALA A 411 8.66 21.23 5.44
C ALA A 411 8.00 22.32 4.56
N MET A 412 7.07 23.10 5.10
CA MET A 412 6.43 24.21 4.39
C MET A 412 7.39 25.36 4.05
N SER A 413 8.58 25.41 4.65
CA SER A 413 9.57 26.44 4.34
C SER A 413 10.32 26.19 3.02
N TYR A 414 10.22 24.98 2.44
CA TYR A 414 10.81 24.66 1.14
C TYR A 414 9.87 25.07 -0.01
N THR A 415 10.46 25.52 -1.13
CA THR A 415 9.72 26.13 -2.25
C THR A 415 8.96 25.14 -3.13
N ASN A 416 9.23 23.84 -3.04
CA ASN A 416 8.60 22.79 -3.86
C ASN A 416 8.04 21.64 -3.01
N ALA A 417 7.42 21.94 -1.87
CA ALA A 417 6.85 20.94 -0.98
C ALA A 417 5.33 21.06 -0.86
N TYR A 418 4.61 20.00 -1.22
CA TYR A 418 3.22 19.81 -0.83
C TYR A 418 3.19 19.13 0.54
N VAL A 419 2.72 19.83 1.57
CA VAL A 419 2.69 19.33 2.95
C VAL A 419 1.25 19.04 3.36
N ALA A 420 0.98 17.81 3.82
CA ALA A 420 -0.32 17.42 4.34
C ALA A 420 -0.20 16.71 5.68
N SER A 421 -1.09 17.04 6.62
CA SER A 421 -1.27 16.32 7.88
C SER A 421 -2.57 15.53 7.84
N ILE A 422 -2.51 14.22 8.04
CA ILE A 422 -3.60 13.27 7.74
C ILE A 422 -3.99 12.51 8.99
N ASN A 423 -5.30 12.41 9.24
CA ASN A 423 -5.87 11.53 10.26
C ASN A 423 -7.15 10.85 9.74
N MET A 424 -7.07 9.55 9.48
CA MET A 424 -8.17 8.73 8.96
C MET A 424 -9.36 8.65 9.93
N GLY A 425 -9.10 8.75 11.25
CA GLY A 425 -10.13 8.65 12.28
C GLY A 425 -10.86 9.96 12.59
N ALA A 426 -10.28 11.11 12.27
CA ALA A 426 -10.86 12.42 12.57
C ALA A 426 -12.04 12.77 11.64
N THR A 427 -12.04 12.28 10.41
CA THR A 427 -12.96 12.76 9.37
C THR A 427 -13.87 11.67 8.80
N VAL A 428 -14.36 10.77 9.66
CA VAL A 428 -15.35 9.73 9.28
C VAL A 428 -16.77 10.33 9.15
N VAL A 429 -16.93 11.65 9.25
CA VAL A 429 -18.21 12.35 9.14
C VAL A 429 -18.34 12.97 7.74
N SER A 430 -19.31 12.45 6.98
CA SER A 430 -19.90 12.96 5.73
C SER A 430 -19.16 12.93 4.39
N GLU A 431 -17.84 12.90 4.29
CA GLU A 431 -17.12 12.68 3.01
C GLU A 431 -15.73 12.14 3.35
N PRO A 432 -15.27 10.98 2.84
CA PRO A 432 -14.07 10.38 3.41
C PRO A 432 -12.86 11.17 2.92
N THR A 433 -12.37 12.08 3.75
CA THR A 433 -11.29 13.04 3.42
C THR A 433 -9.96 12.36 3.14
N LEU A 434 -9.82 11.05 3.41
CA LEU A 434 -8.72 10.24 2.88
C LEU A 434 -8.73 10.26 1.34
N ILE A 435 -9.92 10.26 0.71
CA ILE A 435 -10.10 10.44 -0.72
C ILE A 435 -9.71 11.86 -1.15
N LEU A 436 -10.08 12.90 -0.40
CA LEU A 436 -9.71 14.29 -0.72
C LEU A 436 -8.20 14.54 -0.54
N THR A 437 -7.58 13.92 0.47
CA THR A 437 -6.12 13.99 0.65
C THR A 437 -5.42 13.21 -0.46
N ASN A 438 -5.96 12.05 -0.86
CA ASN A 438 -5.49 11.33 -2.04
C ASN A 438 -5.59 12.19 -3.30
N VAL A 439 -6.66 12.99 -3.47
CA VAL A 439 -6.79 13.89 -4.63
C VAL A 439 -5.66 14.90 -4.72
N TYR A 440 -5.38 15.63 -3.64
CA TYR A 440 -4.31 16.63 -3.68
C TYR A 440 -2.91 16.01 -3.70
N VAL A 441 -2.72 14.84 -3.07
CA VAL A 441 -1.50 14.05 -3.20
C VAL A 441 -1.32 13.58 -4.65
N ILE A 442 -2.38 13.08 -5.30
CA ILE A 442 -2.37 12.69 -6.72
C ILE A 442 -2.00 13.90 -7.58
N ILE A 443 -2.66 15.05 -7.39
CA ILE A 443 -2.38 16.28 -8.13
C ILE A 443 -0.92 16.70 -7.93
N ALA A 444 -0.41 16.68 -6.70
CA ALA A 444 0.97 17.03 -6.41
C ALA A 444 1.96 16.08 -7.12
N LEU A 445 1.69 14.78 -7.11
CA LEU A 445 2.52 13.78 -7.80
C LEU A 445 2.46 13.90 -9.33
N GLU A 446 1.31 14.28 -9.89
CA GLU A 446 1.16 14.57 -11.33
C GLU A 446 1.94 15.82 -11.74
N ASN A 447 2.01 16.82 -10.86
CA ASN A 447 2.74 18.06 -11.10
C ASN A 447 4.23 18.01 -10.70
N GLN A 448 4.78 16.83 -10.38
CA GLN A 448 6.18 16.64 -9.96
C GLN A 448 6.57 17.49 -8.73
N ILE A 449 5.61 17.72 -7.84
CA ILE A 449 5.82 18.42 -6.58
C ILE A 449 6.22 17.39 -5.53
N THR A 450 7.29 17.65 -4.78
CA THR A 450 7.69 16.79 -3.66
C THR A 450 6.55 16.72 -2.65
N VAL A 451 6.10 15.52 -2.32
CA VAL A 451 4.98 15.31 -1.38
C VAL A 451 5.50 14.95 -0.01
N PHE A 452 5.12 15.72 1.01
CA PHE A 452 5.36 15.44 2.41
C PHE A 452 4.03 15.11 3.11
N MET A 453 3.85 13.85 3.48
CA MET A 453 2.69 13.39 4.24
C MET A 453 3.10 13.11 5.68
N LEU A 454 2.54 13.88 6.60
CA LEU A 454 2.54 13.60 8.03
C LEU A 454 1.25 12.86 8.39
N ILE A 455 1.38 11.60 8.77
CA ILE A 455 0.24 10.75 9.16
C ILE A 455 0.21 10.69 10.67
N ILE A 456 -0.80 11.31 11.28
CA ILE A 456 -1.00 11.25 12.73
C ILE A 456 -1.78 9.98 13.05
N THR A 457 -1.21 9.14 13.90
CA THR A 457 -1.81 7.85 14.24
C THR A 457 -1.55 7.40 15.67
N TYR A 458 -2.17 6.29 16.04
CA TYR A 458 -2.14 5.73 17.38
C TYR A 458 -1.35 4.42 17.42
N SER A 459 -0.73 4.16 18.56
CA SER A 459 0.02 2.95 18.87
C SER A 459 -0.44 2.37 20.20
N ILE A 460 -0.28 1.05 20.39
CA ILE A 460 -0.51 0.42 21.70
C ILE A 460 0.42 1.00 22.79
N ASN A 461 1.57 1.55 22.37
CA ASN A 461 2.57 2.14 23.26
C ASN A 461 2.38 3.65 23.46
N SER A 462 1.49 4.30 22.69
CA SER A 462 1.08 5.67 22.93
C SER A 462 -0.06 5.67 23.95
N ALA A 463 0.27 5.66 25.25
CA ALA A 463 -0.71 5.68 26.34
C ALA A 463 -1.49 7.00 26.48
N VAL A 464 -1.41 7.89 25.48
CA VAL A 464 -1.95 9.24 25.54
C VAL A 464 -2.74 9.48 24.26
N HIS A 465 -4.01 9.05 24.22
CA HIS A 465 -5.13 9.71 23.51
C HIS A 465 -6.36 8.79 23.53
N PHE A 466 -7.04 8.72 24.68
CA PHE A 466 -8.44 8.28 24.72
C PHE A 466 -9.38 9.28 25.39
N PHE A 467 -8.89 10.46 25.80
CA PHE A 467 -9.67 11.37 26.65
C PHE A 467 -9.82 12.84 26.20
N PHE A 468 -9.16 13.32 25.13
CA PHE A 468 -9.11 14.77 24.90
C PHE A 468 -9.48 15.31 23.51
N THR A 469 -9.77 14.47 22.51
CA THR A 469 -10.17 14.99 21.17
C THR A 469 -11.68 15.10 20.96
N SER A 470 -12.52 14.74 21.94
CA SER A 470 -13.97 14.98 21.89
C SER A 470 -14.41 16.32 22.51
N SER A 471 -13.47 17.19 22.92
CA SER A 471 -13.81 18.32 23.79
C SER A 471 -13.08 19.63 23.48
N PHE A 472 -12.69 19.87 22.23
CA PHE A 472 -12.45 21.24 21.77
C PHE A 472 -13.03 21.47 20.36
N LYS A 473 -14.31 21.86 20.42
CA LYS A 473 -15.20 22.51 19.44
C LYS A 473 -15.35 21.90 18.05
#